data_AF-E9I6M8-F1
#
_entry.id   AF-E9I6M8-F1
#
_cell.length_a   1.000
_cell.length_b   1.000
_cell.length_c   1.000
_cell.angle_alpha   90.00
_cell.angle_beta   90.00
_cell.angle_gamma   90.00
#
_symmetry.space_group_name_H-M   'P 1'
#
loop_
_entity.id
_entity.type
_entity.pdbx_description
1 polymer ?
#
loop_
_entity_poly.entity_id
_entity_poly.type
_entity_poly.pdbx_seq_one_letter_code
_entity_poly.pdbx_strand_id
1 'polypeptide(L)'
;MGNRTRALVENSQVQQRQAAPGQIAVNAYDRARVMLGGGAFAGSKGNGGSAGGSLVVGVLANTLAAEWLGSEASNFARMDVTAASASRVLAGALGGAVSTGSDSGAGAGSLLTLVLANKIQSRVDAYKPNATSPALLSSLQGGALNLSAQSLSGASPLDGLFATAAEGTLLESGLDLGGGNTVSAIKVSGEVDKDLLNGKNGPGNLFEGQIAGEAVLAVAGSLGASGGKAGVGGSMALVYAGSEYTAQLANSNVDLSGDLTITARHSADVLAAAVSGAGSTEVGVSGSATALIGRGNVLAGVDMGDRTLKANNLRISAERSGGHYSLAGNITGSSGSTAVGGAVGISDMQQRVEAVLEKGRYELGGDLTLDAAQQSRIISAAL
;
A
#
# COMPACT_ATOMS: atom_id res chain seq x y z
N MET A 1 -7.97 6.97 7.64
CA MET A 1 -8.91 6.22 6.79
C MET A 1 -8.67 4.74 7.01
N GLY A 2 -9.72 3.94 7.12
CA GLY A 2 -9.63 2.50 7.31
C GLY A 2 -10.86 1.83 6.74
N ASN A 3 -10.87 1.64 5.43
CA ASN A 3 -11.96 0.92 4.77
C ASN A 3 -11.97 -0.53 5.25
N ARG A 4 -13.16 -1.08 5.41
CA ARG A 4 -13.34 -2.50 5.68
C ARG A 4 -14.18 -3.11 4.57
N THR A 5 -13.55 -3.94 3.74
CA THR A 5 -14.23 -4.69 2.68
C THR A 5 -14.16 -6.17 3.03
N ARG A 6 -15.31 -6.83 3.10
CA ARG A 6 -15.38 -8.25 3.43
C ARG A 6 -16.34 -8.96 2.48
N ALA A 7 -15.84 -9.99 1.81
CA ALA A 7 -16.65 -10.99 1.13
C ALA A 7 -16.58 -12.28 1.96
N LEU A 8 -17.74 -12.81 2.35
CA LEU A 8 -17.84 -13.93 3.29
C LEU A 8 -18.89 -14.92 2.79
N VAL A 9 -18.49 -16.19 2.74
CA VAL A 9 -19.41 -17.33 2.73
C VAL A 9 -19.20 -18.09 4.03
N GLU A 10 -20.25 -18.21 4.82
CA GLU A 10 -20.19 -18.77 6.17
C GLU A 10 -21.30 -19.80 6.36
N ASN A 11 -20.95 -20.96 6.90
CA ASN A 11 -21.88 -22.05 7.24
C ASN A 11 -22.94 -22.31 6.15
N SER A 12 -22.49 -22.37 4.89
CA SER A 12 -23.35 -22.42 3.71
C SER A 12 -23.03 -23.63 2.85
N GLN A 13 -24.01 -24.08 2.04
CA GLN A 13 -23.81 -25.10 1.03
C GLN A 13 -24.00 -24.49 -0.37
N VAL A 14 -23.00 -24.66 -1.23
CA VAL A 14 -23.02 -24.19 -2.63
C VAL A 14 -22.81 -25.41 -3.54
N GLN A 15 -23.83 -25.73 -4.34
CA GLN A 15 -23.79 -26.86 -5.27
C GLN A 15 -23.93 -26.35 -6.70
N GLN A 16 -22.93 -26.63 -7.53
CA GLN A 16 -22.97 -26.33 -8.96
C GLN A 16 -23.55 -27.52 -9.75
N ARG A 17 -24.04 -27.27 -10.96
CA ARG A 17 -24.63 -28.32 -11.81
C ARG A 17 -23.56 -29.27 -12.33
N GLN A 18 -23.68 -30.57 -12.04
CA GLN A 18 -22.72 -31.59 -12.49
C GLN A 18 -22.47 -31.61 -14.01
N ALA A 19 -23.51 -31.38 -14.82
CA ALA A 19 -23.40 -31.40 -16.28
C ALA A 19 -22.72 -30.15 -16.88
N ALA A 20 -22.57 -29.08 -16.09
CA ALA A 20 -21.97 -27.82 -16.53
C ALA A 20 -21.39 -27.08 -15.30
N PRO A 21 -20.28 -27.60 -14.74
CA PRO A 21 -19.69 -27.06 -13.52
C PRO A 21 -19.21 -25.62 -13.75
N GLY A 22 -19.71 -24.69 -12.95
CA GLY A 22 -19.42 -23.25 -13.06
C GLY A 22 -18.25 -22.79 -12.18
N GLN A 23 -18.07 -21.48 -12.11
CA GLN A 23 -17.13 -20.81 -11.20
C GLN A 23 -17.82 -20.41 -9.90
N ILE A 24 -17.14 -20.60 -8.76
CA ILE A 24 -17.51 -20.00 -7.47
C ILE A 24 -16.47 -18.92 -7.16
N ALA A 25 -16.90 -17.71 -6.85
CA ALA A 25 -16.00 -16.59 -6.57
C ALA A 25 -16.40 -15.86 -5.29
N VAL A 26 -15.46 -15.75 -4.35
CA VAL A 26 -15.57 -14.93 -3.13
C VAL A 26 -14.49 -13.87 -3.20
N ASN A 27 -14.86 -12.68 -3.66
CA ASN A 27 -13.89 -11.66 -4.01
C ASN A 27 -14.10 -10.37 -3.21
N ALA A 28 -13.03 -9.87 -2.60
CA ALA A 28 -12.99 -8.59 -1.93
C ALA A 28 -11.98 -7.67 -2.63
N TYR A 29 -12.45 -6.51 -3.09
CA TYR A 29 -11.64 -5.51 -3.79
C TYR A 29 -11.71 -4.17 -3.08
N ASP A 30 -10.57 -3.49 -2.96
CA ASP A 30 -10.50 -2.12 -2.46
C ASP A 30 -9.50 -1.32 -3.26
N ARG A 31 -9.92 -0.10 -3.62
CA ARG A 31 -9.11 0.86 -4.34
C ARG A 31 -9.14 2.15 -3.53
N ALA A 32 -8.02 2.47 -2.88
CA ALA A 32 -7.88 3.69 -2.10
C ALA A 32 -6.94 4.66 -2.81
N ARG A 33 -7.39 5.88 -3.02
CA ARG A 33 -6.55 7.00 -3.48
C ARG A 33 -6.73 8.13 -2.49
N VAL A 34 -5.64 8.51 -1.84
CA VAL A 34 -5.65 9.55 -0.82
C VAL A 34 -4.63 10.62 -1.19
N MET A 35 -5.09 11.86 -1.23
CA MET A 35 -4.24 13.03 -1.38
C MET A 35 -4.35 13.87 -0.10
N LEU A 36 -3.23 14.13 0.55
CA LEU A 36 -3.14 14.95 1.75
C LEU A 36 -2.25 16.16 1.47
N GLY A 37 -2.74 17.35 1.74
CA GLY A 37 -2.00 18.58 1.48
C GLY A 37 -2.13 19.53 2.65
N GLY A 38 -1.01 20.12 3.06
CA GLY A 38 -0.97 21.16 4.07
C GLY A 38 0.05 22.21 3.68
N GLY A 39 -0.31 23.49 3.82
CA GLY A 39 0.59 24.57 3.52
C GLY A 39 0.34 25.80 4.38
N ALA A 40 1.41 26.50 4.78
CA ALA A 40 1.31 27.81 5.40
C ALA A 40 2.43 28.72 4.91
N PHE A 41 2.04 29.92 4.51
CA PHE A 41 2.96 30.97 4.08
C PHE A 41 2.74 32.22 4.92
N ALA A 42 3.81 32.72 5.52
CA ALA A 42 3.79 33.96 6.29
C ALA A 42 4.74 34.98 5.70
N GLY A 43 4.29 36.23 5.63
CA GLY A 43 5.04 37.36 5.10
C GLY A 43 4.99 38.53 6.06
N SER A 44 6.12 39.19 6.30
CA SER A 44 6.15 40.44 7.06
C SER A 44 7.05 41.49 6.39
N LYS A 45 6.64 42.76 6.54
CA LYS A 45 7.42 43.93 6.13
C LYS A 45 7.82 44.73 7.37
N GLY A 46 8.93 45.48 7.28
CA GLY A 46 9.49 46.21 8.42
C GLY A 46 10.05 45.27 9.48
N ASN A 47 10.16 45.72 10.74
CA ASN A 47 10.85 44.98 11.80
C ASN A 47 10.05 43.78 12.36
N GLY A 48 8.91 43.42 11.78
CA GLY A 48 8.10 42.28 12.22
C GLY A 48 8.66 40.95 11.72
N GLY A 49 8.57 39.88 12.53
CA GLY A 49 8.93 38.52 12.10
C GLY A 49 7.84 37.80 11.30
N SER A 50 8.21 36.72 10.62
CA SER A 50 7.28 35.83 9.90
C SER A 50 7.51 34.37 10.30
N ALA A 51 6.42 33.60 10.41
CA ALA A 51 6.48 32.19 10.75
C ALA A 51 5.44 31.37 9.96
N GLY A 52 5.90 30.37 9.20
CA GLY A 52 5.04 29.51 8.38
C GLY A 52 5.24 28.04 8.73
N GLY A 53 4.18 27.38 9.22
CA GLY A 53 4.24 25.99 9.67
C GLY A 53 3.19 25.11 8.99
N SER A 54 3.60 23.94 8.50
CA SER A 54 2.67 22.94 7.95
C SER A 54 2.82 21.60 8.65
N LEU A 55 1.68 20.95 8.90
CA LEU A 55 1.59 19.61 9.46
C LEU A 55 0.61 18.79 8.63
N VAL A 56 1.08 17.64 8.13
CA VAL A 56 0.24 16.65 7.47
C VAL A 56 0.39 15.31 8.17
N VAL A 57 -0.74 14.72 8.56
CA VAL A 57 -0.79 13.39 9.16
C VAL A 57 -1.78 12.54 8.38
N GLY A 58 -1.31 11.39 7.89
CA GLY A 58 -2.11 10.41 7.16
C GLY A 58 -2.00 9.03 7.78
N VAL A 59 -3.13 8.37 7.97
CA VAL A 59 -3.18 6.96 8.37
C VAL A 59 -4.11 6.25 7.40
N LEU A 60 -3.57 5.25 6.70
CA LEU A 60 -4.30 4.33 5.83
C LEU A 60 -4.12 2.92 6.36
N ALA A 61 -5.19 2.38 6.93
CA ALA A 61 -5.21 1.03 7.49
C ALA A 61 -6.44 0.28 6.98
N ASN A 62 -6.45 -0.05 5.69
CA ASN A 62 -7.58 -0.75 5.08
C ASN A 62 -7.52 -2.23 5.44
N THR A 63 -8.68 -2.82 5.71
CA THR A 63 -8.83 -4.25 5.97
C THR A 63 -9.67 -4.88 4.86
N LEU A 64 -9.09 -5.84 4.13
CA LEU A 64 -9.79 -6.63 3.13
C LEU A 64 -9.76 -8.09 3.53
N ALA A 65 -10.92 -8.73 3.46
CA ALA A 65 -11.04 -10.15 3.73
C ALA A 65 -11.95 -10.82 2.70
N ALA A 66 -11.44 -11.83 2.03
CA ALA A 66 -12.22 -12.80 1.27
C ALA A 66 -12.18 -14.13 2.03
N GLU A 67 -13.32 -14.60 2.50
CA GLU A 67 -13.39 -15.70 3.46
C GLU A 67 -14.44 -16.75 3.08
N TRP A 68 -14.03 -18.02 3.16
CA TRP A 68 -14.89 -19.18 3.07
C TRP A 68 -14.76 -19.98 4.37
N LEU A 69 -15.79 -19.92 5.22
CA LEU A 69 -15.74 -20.42 6.59
C LEU A 69 -16.80 -21.50 6.82
N GLY A 70 -16.35 -22.69 7.20
CA GLY A 70 -17.19 -23.86 7.51
C GLY A 70 -18.30 -24.13 6.51
N SER A 71 -18.00 -23.92 5.22
CA SER A 71 -18.98 -24.02 4.14
C SER A 71 -18.61 -25.14 3.17
N GLU A 72 -19.61 -25.68 2.47
CA GLU A 72 -19.46 -26.79 1.54
C GLU A 72 -19.61 -26.32 0.10
N ALA A 73 -18.64 -26.63 -0.76
CA ALA A 73 -18.69 -26.39 -2.19
C ALA A 73 -18.53 -27.72 -2.93
N SER A 74 -19.45 -28.01 -3.85
CA SER A 74 -19.38 -29.22 -4.68
C SER A 74 -19.61 -28.95 -6.16
N ASN A 75 -19.00 -29.77 -7.02
CA ASN A 75 -19.16 -29.78 -8.48
C ASN A 75 -18.78 -28.45 -9.16
N PHE A 76 -17.86 -27.67 -8.60
CA PHE A 76 -17.33 -26.47 -9.27
C PHE A 76 -16.22 -26.83 -10.25
N ALA A 77 -16.10 -26.10 -11.36
CA ALA A 77 -14.94 -26.22 -12.25
C ALA A 77 -13.75 -25.44 -11.70
N ARG A 78 -14.05 -24.28 -11.09
CA ARG A 78 -13.07 -23.40 -10.47
C ARG A 78 -13.66 -22.68 -9.27
N MET A 79 -12.89 -22.55 -8.21
CA MET A 79 -13.22 -21.73 -7.05
C MET A 79 -12.11 -20.70 -6.83
N ASP A 80 -12.48 -19.43 -6.71
CA ASP A 80 -11.55 -18.34 -6.42
C ASP A 80 -11.98 -17.65 -5.11
N VAL A 81 -11.05 -17.57 -4.16
CA VAL A 81 -11.17 -16.73 -2.96
C VAL A 81 -10.08 -15.68 -3.06
N THR A 82 -10.46 -14.44 -3.34
CA THR A 82 -9.50 -13.38 -3.70
C THR A 82 -9.72 -12.12 -2.91
N ALA A 83 -8.69 -11.67 -2.20
CA ALA A 83 -8.61 -10.34 -1.63
C ALA A 83 -7.55 -9.53 -2.37
N ALA A 84 -7.94 -8.42 -2.99
CA ALA A 84 -7.01 -7.60 -3.74
C ALA A 84 -7.15 -6.10 -3.47
N SER A 85 -6.01 -5.45 -3.24
CA SER A 85 -5.94 -4.02 -2.91
C SER A 85 -5.08 -3.24 -3.91
N ALA A 86 -5.46 -2.00 -4.14
CA ALA A 86 -4.60 -0.98 -4.72
C ALA A 86 -4.72 0.30 -3.91
N SER A 87 -3.69 0.60 -3.10
CA SER A 87 -3.64 1.78 -2.24
C SER A 87 -2.58 2.76 -2.74
N ARG A 88 -3.00 4.00 -3.00
CA ARG A 88 -2.12 5.08 -3.44
C ARG A 88 -2.25 6.29 -2.53
N VAL A 89 -1.12 6.80 -2.06
CA VAL A 89 -1.05 7.97 -1.19
C VAL A 89 -0.11 9.00 -1.78
N LEU A 90 -0.62 10.22 -1.92
CA LEU A 90 0.18 11.40 -2.19
C LEU A 90 0.03 12.33 -1.00
N ALA A 91 1.12 12.73 -0.35
CA ALA A 91 1.06 13.69 0.73
C ALA A 91 2.15 14.75 0.62
N GLY A 92 1.76 16.00 0.90
CA GLY A 92 2.63 17.16 0.81
C GLY A 92 2.44 18.12 1.99
N ALA A 93 3.51 18.45 2.71
CA ALA A 93 3.52 19.48 3.75
C ALA A 93 4.51 20.60 3.39
N LEU A 94 4.03 21.83 3.18
CA LEU A 94 4.86 22.95 2.75
C LEU A 94 4.79 24.15 3.72
N GLY A 95 5.91 24.54 4.32
CA GLY A 95 6.04 25.73 5.16
C GLY A 95 6.84 26.83 4.47
N GLY A 96 6.39 28.07 4.52
CA GLY A 96 7.13 29.21 3.97
C GLY A 96 7.04 30.44 4.87
N ALA A 97 8.16 31.10 5.10
CA ALA A 97 8.22 32.36 5.82
C ALA A 97 9.17 33.30 5.11
N VAL A 98 8.70 34.53 4.84
CA VAL A 98 9.52 35.58 4.22
C VAL A 98 9.39 36.87 5.01
N SER A 99 10.53 37.47 5.34
CA SER A 99 10.57 38.79 5.96
C SER A 99 11.56 39.71 5.27
N THR A 100 11.30 41.01 5.19
CA THR A 100 12.14 41.96 4.41
C THR A 100 12.70 43.12 5.23
N GLY A 101 12.52 43.15 6.55
CA GLY A 101 13.09 44.20 7.41
C GLY A 101 14.54 43.94 7.79
N SER A 102 15.30 45.00 8.08
CA SER A 102 16.70 44.89 8.51
C SER A 102 16.89 44.19 9.85
N ASP A 103 15.88 44.30 10.74
CA ASP A 103 15.88 43.66 12.07
C ASP A 103 14.94 42.45 12.16
N SER A 104 14.49 41.92 11.02
CA SER A 104 13.43 40.91 11.02
C SER A 104 13.94 39.47 10.89
N GLY A 105 13.08 38.52 11.29
CA GLY A 105 13.35 37.08 11.21
C GLY A 105 12.27 36.32 10.45
N ALA A 106 12.65 35.22 9.81
CA ALA A 106 11.73 34.33 9.13
C ALA A 106 12.00 32.88 9.52
N GLY A 107 10.95 32.17 9.97
CA GLY A 107 11.03 30.76 10.35
C GLY A 107 9.98 29.91 9.65
N ALA A 108 10.40 28.85 8.98
CA ALA A 108 9.49 27.91 8.31
C ALA A 108 9.70 26.49 8.79
N GLY A 109 8.60 25.75 8.91
CA GLY A 109 8.58 24.37 9.35
C GLY A 109 7.58 23.54 8.56
N SER A 110 7.94 22.32 8.20
CA SER A 110 7.01 21.34 7.64
C SER A 110 7.23 19.97 8.24
N LEU A 111 6.16 19.34 8.71
CA LEU A 111 6.17 17.97 9.20
C LEU A 111 5.13 17.14 8.46
N LEU A 112 5.56 15.99 7.96
CA LEU A 112 4.69 15.03 7.31
C LEU A 112 4.88 13.66 7.95
N THR A 113 3.78 13.05 8.35
CA THR A 113 3.75 11.68 8.86
C THR A 113 2.72 10.87 8.09
N LEU A 114 3.13 9.74 7.52
CA LEU A 114 2.24 8.77 6.90
C LEU A 114 2.39 7.40 7.52
N VAL A 115 1.26 6.73 7.71
CA VAL A 115 1.18 5.32 8.11
C VAL A 115 0.35 4.58 7.06
N LEU A 116 0.96 3.62 6.38
CA LEU A 116 0.30 2.64 5.53
C LEU A 116 0.38 1.28 6.23
N ALA A 117 -0.76 0.74 6.65
CA ALA A 117 -0.84 -0.51 7.42
C ALA A 117 -2.06 -1.31 6.96
N ASN A 118 -2.08 -1.70 5.69
CA ASN A 118 -3.19 -2.46 5.13
C ASN A 118 -3.11 -3.91 5.57
N LYS A 119 -4.27 -4.55 5.77
CA LYS A 119 -4.37 -5.98 6.08
C LYS A 119 -5.25 -6.66 5.05
N ILE A 120 -4.64 -7.47 4.20
CA ILE A 120 -5.29 -8.15 3.08
C ILE A 120 -5.26 -9.65 3.32
N GLN A 121 -6.43 -10.26 3.40
CA GLN A 121 -6.57 -11.66 3.79
C GLN A 121 -7.47 -12.43 2.83
N SER A 122 -6.97 -13.56 2.34
CA SER A 122 -7.77 -14.58 1.67
C SER A 122 -7.71 -15.85 2.51
N ARG A 123 -8.86 -16.37 2.93
CA ARG A 123 -8.91 -17.49 3.87
C ARG A 123 -9.99 -18.50 3.55
N VAL A 124 -9.62 -19.77 3.57
CA VAL A 124 -10.55 -20.90 3.66
C VAL A 124 -10.27 -21.59 5.00
N ASP A 125 -11.27 -21.70 5.87
CA ASP A 125 -11.09 -22.26 7.22
C ASP A 125 -12.38 -22.87 7.77
N ALA A 126 -12.30 -23.45 8.96
CA ALA A 126 -13.46 -23.86 9.73
C ALA A 126 -14.21 -22.65 10.30
N TYR A 127 -15.52 -22.79 10.43
CA TYR A 127 -16.38 -21.88 11.15
C TYR A 127 -16.60 -22.36 12.59
N LYS A 128 -16.43 -21.46 13.55
CA LYS A 128 -16.79 -21.70 14.95
C LYS A 128 -17.80 -20.62 15.37
N PRO A 129 -19.08 -20.98 15.58
CA PRO A 129 -20.09 -20.00 15.99
C PRO A 129 -19.80 -19.38 17.35
N ASN A 130 -19.15 -20.13 18.24
CA ASN A 130 -18.72 -19.69 19.56
C ASN A 130 -17.53 -20.55 20.03
N ALA A 131 -16.94 -20.19 21.17
CA ALA A 131 -15.74 -20.84 21.70
C ALA A 131 -15.94 -22.31 22.14
N THR A 132 -17.18 -22.73 22.41
CA THR A 132 -17.51 -24.07 22.94
C THR A 132 -18.09 -25.01 21.89
N SER A 133 -18.56 -24.49 20.76
CA SER A 133 -19.09 -25.28 19.65
C SER A 133 -17.97 -25.97 18.88
N PRO A 134 -18.23 -27.20 18.37
CA PRO A 134 -17.29 -27.87 17.49
C PRO A 134 -17.06 -27.04 16.22
N ALA A 135 -15.84 -27.09 15.69
CA ALA A 135 -15.51 -26.42 14.45
C ALA A 135 -16.23 -27.09 13.29
N LEU A 136 -17.02 -26.33 12.54
CA LEU A 136 -17.58 -26.76 11.26
C LEU A 136 -16.48 -26.60 10.21
N LEU A 137 -15.91 -27.71 9.76
CA LEU A 137 -14.85 -27.69 8.74
C LEU A 137 -15.43 -27.24 7.41
N SER A 138 -14.63 -26.54 6.60
CA SER A 138 -15.00 -26.31 5.20
C SER A 138 -14.81 -27.60 4.38
N SER A 139 -15.64 -27.83 3.37
CA SER A 139 -15.55 -28.99 2.48
C SER A 139 -15.56 -28.54 1.03
N LEU A 140 -14.50 -28.82 0.28
CA LEU A 140 -14.31 -28.37 -1.09
C LEU A 140 -14.09 -29.57 -2.00
N GLN A 141 -15.07 -29.84 -2.89
CA GLN A 141 -15.00 -30.93 -3.86
C GLN A 141 -15.25 -30.40 -5.28
N GLY A 142 -14.26 -30.45 -6.17
CA GLY A 142 -14.43 -29.89 -7.51
C GLY A 142 -13.17 -29.90 -8.38
N GLY A 143 -13.07 -28.92 -9.26
CA GLY A 143 -11.96 -28.69 -10.17
C GLY A 143 -10.81 -27.99 -9.46
N ALA A 144 -10.45 -26.77 -9.91
CA ALA A 144 -9.32 -26.01 -9.35
C ALA A 144 -9.75 -25.05 -8.23
N LEU A 145 -8.85 -24.79 -7.27
CA LEU A 145 -9.03 -23.85 -6.17
C LEU A 145 -7.89 -22.83 -6.14
N ASN A 146 -8.23 -21.54 -6.15
CA ASN A 146 -7.26 -20.45 -6.03
C ASN A 146 -7.59 -19.58 -4.81
N LEU A 147 -6.60 -19.41 -3.94
CA LEU A 147 -6.63 -18.45 -2.84
C LEU A 147 -5.60 -17.36 -3.15
N SER A 148 -6.02 -16.11 -3.18
CA SER A 148 -5.08 -15.01 -3.45
C SER A 148 -5.29 -13.80 -2.55
N ALA A 149 -4.21 -13.32 -1.94
CA ALA A 149 -4.14 -12.05 -1.25
C ALA A 149 -3.07 -11.20 -1.96
N GLN A 150 -3.48 -10.17 -2.72
CA GLN A 150 -2.54 -9.50 -3.61
C GLN A 150 -2.71 -7.98 -3.71
N SER A 151 -1.58 -7.26 -3.78
CA SER A 151 -1.57 -5.87 -4.21
C SER A 151 -1.55 -5.83 -5.75
N LEU A 152 -2.43 -5.05 -6.38
CA LEU A 152 -2.54 -4.99 -7.84
C LEU A 152 -1.79 -3.78 -8.41
N SER A 153 -0.75 -4.05 -9.21
CA SER A 153 0.01 -3.03 -9.93
C SER A 153 -0.78 -2.45 -11.12
N GLY A 154 -0.81 -1.11 -11.25
CA GLY A 154 -1.57 -0.43 -12.31
C GLY A 154 -3.09 -0.37 -12.09
N ALA A 155 -3.80 0.39 -12.93
CA ALA A 155 -5.26 0.54 -12.85
C ALA A 155 -6.02 -0.56 -13.63
N SER A 156 -5.45 -1.03 -14.76
CA SER A 156 -6.08 -1.95 -15.71
C SER A 156 -6.42 -3.36 -15.19
N PRO A 157 -5.67 -3.99 -14.27
CA PRO A 157 -6.04 -5.31 -13.75
C PRO A 157 -7.30 -5.28 -12.89
N LEU A 158 -7.52 -4.19 -12.15
CA LEU A 158 -8.76 -3.96 -11.43
C LEU A 158 -9.91 -3.69 -12.39
N ASP A 159 -9.69 -3.01 -13.51
CA ASP A 159 -10.75 -2.73 -14.49
C ASP A 159 -11.25 -4.03 -15.15
N GLY A 160 -10.40 -5.03 -15.37
CA GLY A 160 -10.81 -6.38 -15.79
C GLY A 160 -11.56 -7.17 -14.70
N LEU A 161 -11.14 -7.05 -13.44
CA LEU A 161 -11.80 -7.70 -12.29
C LEU A 161 -13.15 -7.05 -11.95
N PHE A 162 -13.26 -5.73 -12.10
CA PHE A 162 -14.50 -4.98 -11.98
C PHE A 162 -15.42 -5.20 -13.18
N ALA A 163 -14.91 -5.30 -14.42
CA ALA A 163 -15.72 -5.64 -15.59
C ALA A 163 -16.36 -7.04 -15.47
N THR A 164 -15.58 -8.02 -14.99
CA THR A 164 -16.08 -9.40 -14.76
C THR A 164 -17.11 -9.46 -13.62
N ALA A 165 -16.97 -8.61 -12.59
CA ALA A 165 -17.92 -8.52 -11.48
C ALA A 165 -19.16 -7.64 -11.77
N ALA A 166 -19.06 -6.71 -12.73
CA ALA A 166 -20.10 -5.72 -13.05
C ALA A 166 -21.02 -6.12 -14.22
N GLU A 167 -20.67 -7.16 -14.98
CA GLU A 167 -21.43 -7.62 -16.16
C GLU A 167 -22.88 -8.06 -15.85
N GLY A 168 -23.24 -8.30 -14.58
CA GLY A 168 -24.58 -8.74 -14.18
C GLY A 168 -25.48 -7.73 -13.45
N THR A 169 -24.94 -6.67 -12.83
CA THR A 169 -25.69 -5.96 -11.76
C THR A 169 -25.67 -4.43 -11.80
N LEU A 170 -24.75 -3.79 -12.54
CA LEU A 170 -24.56 -2.32 -12.49
C LEU A 170 -24.78 -1.60 -13.82
N LEU A 171 -24.92 -2.33 -14.94
CA LEU A 171 -25.20 -1.76 -16.26
C LEU A 171 -26.58 -1.08 -16.36
N GLU A 172 -27.51 -1.35 -15.42
CA GLU A 172 -28.83 -0.70 -15.38
C GLU A 172 -28.90 0.54 -14.46
N SER A 173 -27.86 0.85 -13.66
CA SER A 173 -27.94 1.95 -12.67
C SER A 173 -27.35 3.29 -13.14
N GLY A 174 -26.72 3.34 -14.32
CA GLY A 174 -26.21 4.58 -14.92
C GLY A 174 -25.09 5.27 -14.13
N LEU A 175 -24.44 4.59 -13.18
CA LEU A 175 -23.34 5.15 -12.39
C LEU A 175 -22.00 5.07 -13.15
N ASP A 176 -21.37 6.23 -13.40
CA ASP A 176 -20.06 6.39 -14.05
C ASP A 176 -18.92 5.88 -13.13
N LEU A 177 -18.66 4.57 -13.19
CA LEU A 177 -17.58 3.90 -12.45
C LEU A 177 -16.22 3.97 -13.19
N GLY A 178 -16.19 4.48 -14.43
CA GLY A 178 -14.96 4.66 -15.20
C GLY A 178 -14.14 5.88 -14.78
N GLY A 179 -14.70 6.75 -13.94
CA GLY A 179 -14.06 7.97 -13.47
C GLY A 179 -13.83 9.00 -14.58
N GLY A 180 -14.40 8.79 -15.77
CA GLY A 180 -14.19 9.68 -16.92
C GLY A 180 -14.66 11.10 -16.64
N ASN A 181 -15.80 11.25 -15.94
CA ASN A 181 -16.35 12.57 -15.63
C ASN A 181 -16.01 13.08 -14.21
N THR A 182 -15.82 12.20 -13.22
CA THR A 182 -15.50 12.61 -11.84
C THR A 182 -14.02 12.98 -11.66
N VAL A 183 -13.11 12.36 -12.41
CA VAL A 183 -11.66 12.64 -12.33
C VAL A 183 -11.28 13.91 -13.09
N SER A 184 -12.12 14.39 -14.02
CA SER A 184 -11.86 15.65 -14.73
C SER A 184 -11.99 16.90 -13.85
N ALA A 185 -12.63 16.80 -12.67
CA ALA A 185 -12.82 17.93 -11.76
C ALA A 185 -11.73 18.08 -10.69
N ILE A 186 -10.84 17.10 -10.53
CA ILE A 186 -9.71 17.15 -9.58
C ILE A 186 -8.43 16.83 -10.36
N LYS A 187 -8.01 17.77 -11.20
CA LYS A 187 -6.73 17.70 -11.91
C LYS A 187 -5.65 18.41 -11.07
N VAL A 188 -5.12 17.71 -10.07
CA VAL A 188 -3.83 18.11 -9.47
C VAL A 188 -2.73 17.45 -10.30
N SER A 189 -2.26 18.18 -11.31
CA SER A 189 -1.12 17.78 -12.13
C SER A 189 0.16 18.00 -11.31
N GLY A 190 0.64 16.95 -10.63
CA GLY A 190 2.02 16.90 -10.14
C GLY A 190 2.86 16.19 -11.19
N GLU A 191 3.60 16.93 -12.01
CA GLU A 191 4.64 16.33 -12.84
C GLU A 191 5.77 15.88 -11.91
N VAL A 192 5.99 14.57 -11.82
CA VAL A 192 7.18 14.01 -11.18
C VAL A 192 8.06 13.45 -12.27
N ASP A 193 9.33 13.82 -12.22
CA ASP A 193 10.32 13.34 -13.16
C ASP A 193 10.47 11.82 -13.00
N LYS A 194 10.25 11.07 -14.09
CA LYS A 194 10.29 9.59 -14.09
C LYS A 194 11.69 9.05 -13.76
N ASP A 195 12.70 9.91 -13.82
CA ASP A 195 14.08 9.59 -13.50
C ASP A 195 14.29 9.22 -12.02
N LEU A 196 13.43 9.70 -11.12
CA LEU A 196 13.50 9.34 -9.70
C LEU A 196 13.06 7.90 -9.41
N LEU A 197 12.34 7.25 -10.33
CA LEU A 197 11.72 5.94 -10.09
C LEU A 197 12.16 4.85 -11.08
N ASN A 198 12.51 5.17 -12.34
CA ASN A 198 12.72 4.14 -13.38
C ASN A 198 13.77 4.46 -14.47
N GLY A 199 14.55 5.54 -14.38
CA GLY A 199 15.64 5.83 -15.34
C GLY A 199 15.19 5.96 -16.81
N LYS A 200 13.97 6.46 -17.07
CA LYS A 200 13.46 6.75 -18.41
C LYS A 200 12.99 8.19 -18.50
N ASN A 201 13.45 8.91 -19.52
CA ASN A 201 13.14 10.31 -19.79
C ASN A 201 11.65 10.56 -20.11
N GLY A 202 11.03 11.52 -19.43
CA GLY A 202 9.75 12.14 -19.81
C GLY A 202 8.73 12.27 -18.65
N PRO A 203 7.85 13.30 -18.66
CA PRO A 203 6.90 13.56 -17.58
C PRO A 203 5.97 12.36 -17.37
N GLY A 204 5.77 11.93 -16.12
CA GLY A 204 4.88 10.83 -15.76
C GLY A 204 3.90 11.26 -14.68
N ASN A 205 2.61 11.03 -14.91
CA ASN A 205 1.60 11.22 -13.88
C ASN A 205 1.71 10.05 -12.88
N LEU A 206 1.91 10.34 -11.59
CA LEU A 206 1.92 9.34 -10.51
C LEU A 206 0.62 8.51 -10.46
N PHE A 207 -0.46 9.05 -11.02
CA PHE A 207 -1.75 8.37 -11.11
C PHE A 207 -1.92 7.55 -12.40
N GLU A 208 -1.07 7.75 -13.42
CA GLU A 208 -1.11 7.04 -14.72
C GLU A 208 0.11 6.13 -14.96
N GLY A 209 1.15 6.20 -14.12
CA GLY A 209 2.30 5.30 -14.20
C GLY A 209 1.97 3.84 -13.80
N GLN A 210 2.69 2.89 -14.40
CA GLN A 210 2.81 1.52 -13.89
C GLN A 210 3.61 1.54 -12.58
N ILE A 211 3.00 2.03 -11.51
CA ILE A 211 3.55 1.98 -10.16
C ILE A 211 3.19 0.62 -9.53
N ALA A 212 4.04 0.10 -8.63
CA ALA A 212 3.77 -1.06 -7.80
C ALA A 212 2.38 -1.00 -7.12
N GLY A 213 1.87 -2.16 -6.71
CA GLY A 213 0.48 -2.31 -6.27
C GLY A 213 0.04 -1.33 -5.18
N GLU A 214 0.89 -1.12 -4.18
CA GLU A 214 0.79 0.01 -3.25
C GLU A 214 1.83 1.08 -3.58
N ALA A 215 1.44 2.35 -3.50
CA ALA A 215 2.32 3.47 -3.84
C ALA A 215 2.19 4.61 -2.83
N VAL A 216 3.31 5.11 -2.32
CA VAL A 216 3.35 6.27 -1.43
C VAL A 216 4.35 7.29 -1.95
N LEU A 217 3.91 8.53 -2.11
CA LEU A 217 4.76 9.70 -2.28
C LEU A 217 4.50 10.69 -1.14
N ALA A 218 5.54 10.96 -0.37
CA ALA A 218 5.52 11.82 0.80
C ALA A 218 6.56 12.92 0.65
N VAL A 219 6.15 14.18 0.64
CA VAL A 219 7.06 15.33 0.48
C VAL A 219 6.84 16.36 1.58
N ALA A 220 7.88 16.67 2.34
CA ALA A 220 7.93 17.80 3.25
C ALA A 220 8.87 18.87 2.71
N GLY A 221 8.45 20.12 2.73
CA GLY A 221 9.21 21.25 2.20
C GLY A 221 9.12 22.47 3.12
N SER A 222 10.23 23.12 3.42
CA SER A 222 10.22 24.36 4.19
C SER A 222 11.15 25.41 3.62
N LEU A 223 10.77 26.70 3.63
CA LEU A 223 11.66 27.81 3.26
C LEU A 223 11.52 29.00 4.21
N GLY A 224 12.57 29.33 4.95
CA GLY A 224 12.64 30.54 5.76
C GLY A 224 13.64 31.55 5.20
N ALA A 225 13.16 32.68 4.69
CA ALA A 225 14.00 33.72 4.10
C ALA A 225 13.80 35.08 4.77
N SER A 226 14.87 35.73 5.21
CA SER A 226 14.81 37.06 5.81
C SER A 226 15.79 38.04 5.15
N GLY A 227 15.36 39.26 4.87
CA GLY A 227 16.26 40.38 4.55
C GLY A 227 17.01 40.93 5.77
N GLY A 228 16.71 40.41 6.97
CA GLY A 228 17.27 40.84 8.24
C GLY A 228 18.11 39.76 8.92
N LYS A 229 17.90 39.61 10.22
CA LYS A 229 18.78 38.91 11.16
C LYS A 229 18.82 37.40 10.98
N ALA A 230 17.68 36.75 10.77
CA ALA A 230 17.59 35.29 10.83
C ALA A 230 16.64 34.68 9.80
N GLY A 231 17.10 33.64 9.14
CA GLY A 231 16.31 32.77 8.27
C GLY A 231 16.44 31.33 8.76
N VAL A 232 15.32 30.69 9.06
CA VAL A 232 15.28 29.33 9.62
C VAL A 232 14.32 28.46 8.83
N GLY A 233 14.77 27.27 8.41
CA GLY A 233 13.95 26.29 7.67
C GLY A 233 14.10 24.88 8.23
N GLY A 234 12.99 24.22 8.57
CA GLY A 234 12.99 22.84 9.05
C GLY A 234 11.98 21.97 8.30
N SER A 235 12.41 20.82 7.78
CA SER A 235 11.50 19.86 7.14
C SER A 235 11.70 18.44 7.65
N MET A 236 10.61 17.71 7.84
CA MET A 236 10.65 16.29 8.21
C MET A 236 9.57 15.49 7.50
N ALA A 237 9.97 14.37 6.89
CA ALA A 237 9.05 13.37 6.34
C ALA A 237 9.27 12.00 7.02
N LEU A 238 8.26 11.52 7.71
CA LEU A 238 8.20 10.21 8.36
C LEU A 238 7.19 9.33 7.62
N VAL A 239 7.61 8.17 7.13
CA VAL A 239 6.72 7.21 6.49
C VAL A 239 6.89 5.85 7.12
N TYR A 240 5.82 5.32 7.69
CA TYR A 240 5.68 3.92 8.06
C TYR A 240 4.89 3.19 6.98
N ALA A 241 5.47 2.15 6.41
CA ALA A 241 4.81 1.28 5.43
C ALA A 241 4.92 -0.17 5.91
N GLY A 242 3.80 -0.73 6.36
CA GLY A 242 3.70 -1.96 7.13
C GLY A 242 2.45 -2.75 6.83
N SER A 243 2.24 -3.15 5.57
CA SER A 243 1.07 -3.93 5.16
C SER A 243 1.27 -5.44 5.34
N GLU A 244 0.19 -6.15 5.61
CA GLU A 244 0.11 -7.60 5.77
C GLU A 244 -0.70 -8.23 4.63
N TYR A 245 -0.16 -9.26 3.99
CA TYR A 245 -0.81 -10.01 2.93
C TYR A 245 -0.79 -11.49 3.26
N THR A 246 -1.96 -12.08 3.52
CA THR A 246 -2.09 -13.45 3.99
C THR A 246 -3.07 -14.24 3.14
N ALA A 247 -2.62 -15.33 2.53
CA ALA A 247 -3.45 -16.31 1.83
C ALA A 247 -3.32 -17.67 2.53
N GLN A 248 -4.40 -18.20 3.09
CA GLN A 248 -4.36 -19.41 3.91
C GLN A 248 -5.52 -20.37 3.67
N LEU A 249 -5.19 -21.65 3.59
CA LEU A 249 -6.12 -22.77 3.62
C LEU A 249 -5.87 -23.59 4.87
N ALA A 250 -6.85 -23.66 5.77
CA ALA A 250 -6.76 -24.45 6.99
C ALA A 250 -8.07 -25.18 7.28
N ASN A 251 -8.06 -26.15 8.21
CA ASN A 251 -9.26 -26.78 8.79
C ASN A 251 -10.39 -27.10 7.79
N SER A 252 -9.99 -27.72 6.67
CA SER A 252 -10.87 -28.04 5.55
C SER A 252 -10.68 -29.48 5.10
N ASN A 253 -11.69 -30.05 4.45
CA ASN A 253 -11.60 -31.25 3.63
C ASN A 253 -11.53 -30.81 2.17
N VAL A 254 -10.50 -31.24 1.44
CA VAL A 254 -10.20 -30.75 0.09
C VAL A 254 -9.97 -31.92 -0.84
N ASP A 255 -10.85 -32.08 -1.83
CA ASP A 255 -10.79 -33.11 -2.87
C ASP A 255 -10.95 -32.45 -4.24
N LEU A 256 -9.81 -32.11 -4.85
CA LEU A 256 -9.73 -31.38 -6.11
C LEU A 256 -9.25 -32.32 -7.22
N SER A 257 -9.99 -32.30 -8.34
CA SER A 257 -9.56 -32.91 -9.60
C SER A 257 -8.59 -32.02 -10.38
N GLY A 258 -8.52 -30.73 -10.02
CA GLY A 258 -7.60 -29.75 -10.60
C GLY A 258 -6.54 -29.27 -9.61
N ASP A 259 -5.94 -28.13 -9.94
CA ASP A 259 -4.82 -27.56 -9.16
C ASP A 259 -5.30 -26.77 -7.94
N LEU A 260 -4.46 -26.74 -6.90
CA LEU A 260 -4.57 -25.83 -5.77
C LEU A 260 -3.46 -24.78 -5.85
N THR A 261 -3.85 -23.51 -5.98
CA THR A 261 -2.93 -22.37 -5.94
C THR A 261 -3.23 -21.47 -4.75
N ILE A 262 -2.22 -21.20 -3.93
CA ILE A 262 -2.28 -20.22 -2.83
C ILE A 262 -1.20 -19.17 -3.08
N THR A 263 -1.60 -17.91 -3.17
CA THR A 263 -0.69 -16.82 -3.51
C THR A 263 -0.90 -15.62 -2.60
N ALA A 264 0.16 -15.23 -1.88
CA ALA A 264 0.22 -13.96 -1.17
C ALA A 264 1.27 -13.07 -1.86
N ARG A 265 0.87 -11.89 -2.33
CA ARG A 265 1.76 -10.99 -3.06
C ARG A 265 1.62 -9.55 -2.60
N HIS A 266 2.73 -8.96 -2.17
CA HIS A 266 2.80 -7.56 -1.77
C HIS A 266 3.87 -6.80 -2.55
N SER A 267 3.43 -5.90 -3.41
CA SER A 267 4.28 -5.01 -4.19
C SER A 267 4.03 -3.58 -3.72
N ALA A 268 5.07 -2.90 -3.23
CA ALA A 268 4.92 -1.54 -2.70
C ALA A 268 6.14 -0.67 -2.98
N ASP A 269 5.88 0.52 -3.54
CA ASP A 269 6.88 1.57 -3.74
C ASP A 269 6.59 2.75 -2.82
N VAL A 270 7.58 3.14 -2.03
CA VAL A 270 7.46 4.20 -1.03
C VAL A 270 8.57 5.21 -1.23
N LEU A 271 8.21 6.46 -1.50
CA LEU A 271 9.12 7.58 -1.61
C LEU A 271 8.81 8.63 -0.54
N ALA A 272 9.82 8.97 0.25
CA ALA A 272 9.78 10.02 1.26
C ALA A 272 10.87 11.06 0.98
N ALA A 273 10.51 12.32 0.88
CA ALA A 273 11.43 13.42 0.67
C ALA A 273 11.19 14.55 1.68
N ALA A 274 12.26 15.11 2.24
CA ALA A 274 12.22 16.30 3.07
C ALA A 274 13.27 17.30 2.56
N VAL A 275 12.82 18.50 2.17
CA VAL A 275 13.69 19.55 1.65
C VAL A 275 13.52 20.84 2.43
N SER A 276 14.61 21.38 2.97
CA SER A 276 14.58 22.65 3.70
C SER A 276 15.49 23.70 3.08
N GLY A 277 15.00 24.93 3.00
CA GLY A 277 15.75 26.11 2.61
C GLY A 277 15.78 27.15 3.73
N ALA A 278 16.92 27.82 3.89
CA ALA A 278 17.02 29.01 4.71
C ALA A 278 17.94 30.06 4.11
N GLY A 279 17.56 31.35 4.21
CA GLY A 279 18.33 32.46 3.69
C GLY A 279 18.25 33.69 4.60
N SER A 280 19.38 34.34 4.91
CA SER A 280 19.32 35.66 5.58
C SER A 280 20.53 36.57 5.38
N THR A 281 20.47 37.78 5.98
CA THR A 281 21.58 38.75 5.96
C THR A 281 22.61 38.49 7.07
N GLU A 282 22.25 37.84 8.18
CA GLU A 282 23.20 37.53 9.26
C GLU A 282 23.34 36.02 9.50
N VAL A 283 22.25 35.34 9.89
CA VAL A 283 22.27 33.92 10.27
C VAL A 283 21.25 33.10 9.47
N GLY A 284 21.74 32.15 8.68
CA GLY A 284 20.92 31.14 8.00
C GLY A 284 21.05 29.79 8.69
N VAL A 285 19.92 29.16 9.05
CA VAL A 285 19.90 27.80 9.63
C VAL A 285 18.86 26.94 8.93
N SER A 286 19.25 25.79 8.37
CA SER A 286 18.27 24.82 7.90
C SER A 286 18.56 23.37 8.27
N GLY A 287 17.49 22.59 8.35
CA GLY A 287 17.53 21.17 8.68
C GLY A 287 16.48 20.38 7.92
N SER A 288 16.87 19.26 7.33
CA SER A 288 15.93 18.30 6.75
C SER A 288 16.14 16.89 7.34
N ALA A 289 15.04 16.18 7.53
CA ALA A 289 15.06 14.81 8.02
C ALA A 289 14.08 13.91 7.26
N THR A 290 14.54 12.74 6.83
CA THR A 290 13.66 11.68 6.36
C THR A 290 13.82 10.43 7.20
N ALA A 291 12.69 9.82 7.54
CA ALA A 291 12.63 8.55 8.23
C ALA A 291 11.64 7.64 7.51
N LEU A 292 12.14 6.54 6.97
CA LEU A 292 11.32 5.51 6.35
C LEU A 292 11.43 4.24 7.18
N ILE A 293 10.27 3.71 7.59
CA ILE A 293 10.15 2.47 8.34
C ILE A 293 9.32 1.50 7.50
N GLY A 294 10.01 0.55 6.88
CA GLY A 294 9.41 -0.58 6.17
C GLY A 294 9.18 -1.74 7.12
N ARG A 295 7.93 -2.12 7.32
CA ARG A 295 7.50 -3.38 7.94
C ARG A 295 6.65 -4.17 6.94
N GLY A 296 6.41 -5.44 7.20
CA GLY A 296 5.50 -6.20 6.35
C GLY A 296 5.63 -7.69 6.55
N ASN A 297 4.51 -8.37 6.34
CA ASN A 297 4.43 -9.81 6.38
C ASN A 297 3.64 -10.31 5.17
N VAL A 298 4.24 -11.22 4.41
CA VAL A 298 3.60 -11.89 3.28
C VAL A 298 3.60 -13.38 3.58
N LEU A 299 2.42 -13.96 3.77
CA LEU A 299 2.25 -15.34 4.20
C LEU A 299 1.30 -16.09 3.26
N ALA A 300 1.82 -17.11 2.59
CA ALA A 300 1.00 -18.09 1.87
C ALA A 300 1.11 -19.44 2.59
N GLY A 301 -0.01 -20.05 2.96
CA GLY A 301 0.02 -21.22 3.85
C GLY A 301 -1.08 -22.24 3.64
N VAL A 302 -0.75 -23.49 3.92
CA VAL A 302 -1.69 -24.60 4.07
C VAL A 302 -1.47 -25.29 5.42
N ASP A 303 -2.52 -25.46 6.22
CA ASP A 303 -2.53 -26.31 7.43
C ASP A 303 -3.69 -27.32 7.39
N MET A 304 -3.37 -28.57 7.08
CA MET A 304 -4.36 -29.66 7.00
C MET A 304 -4.48 -30.49 8.28
N GLY A 305 -3.78 -30.16 9.37
CA GLY A 305 -3.82 -30.96 10.60
C GLY A 305 -3.58 -32.44 10.31
N ASP A 306 -4.53 -33.30 10.72
CA ASP A 306 -4.46 -34.75 10.44
C ASP A 306 -5.24 -35.17 9.18
N ARG A 307 -5.68 -34.21 8.35
CA ARG A 307 -6.56 -34.44 7.19
C ARG A 307 -5.76 -34.66 5.91
N THR A 308 -6.44 -35.22 4.92
CA THR A 308 -5.90 -35.42 3.57
C THR A 308 -6.36 -34.30 2.63
N LEU A 309 -5.43 -33.77 1.84
CA LEU A 309 -5.67 -32.84 0.74
C LEU A 309 -5.37 -33.56 -0.57
N LYS A 310 -6.36 -33.61 -1.47
CA LYS A 310 -6.17 -34.12 -2.83
C LYS A 310 -6.23 -32.98 -3.83
N ALA A 311 -5.26 -32.97 -4.76
CA ALA A 311 -5.17 -32.02 -5.86
C ALA A 311 -4.34 -32.62 -6.98
N ASN A 312 -4.36 -32.01 -8.17
CA ASN A 312 -3.41 -32.34 -9.22
C ASN A 312 -2.04 -31.73 -8.88
N ASN A 313 -1.88 -30.41 -9.03
CA ASN A 313 -0.70 -29.68 -8.54
C ASN A 313 -1.02 -28.86 -7.29
N LEU A 314 -0.01 -28.65 -6.43
CA LEU A 314 -0.09 -27.73 -5.29
C LEU A 314 0.98 -26.65 -5.43
N ARG A 315 0.55 -25.39 -5.60
CA ARG A 315 1.43 -24.23 -5.65
C ARG A 315 1.15 -23.31 -4.48
N ILE A 316 2.15 -23.05 -3.65
CA ILE A 316 2.09 -22.08 -2.55
C ILE A 316 3.18 -21.05 -2.79
N SER A 317 2.80 -19.79 -2.94
CA SER A 317 3.71 -18.72 -3.31
C SER A 317 3.50 -17.47 -2.46
N ALA A 318 4.56 -17.03 -1.78
CA ALA A 318 4.63 -15.77 -1.07
C ALA A 318 5.67 -14.87 -1.74
N GLU A 319 5.26 -13.69 -2.20
CA GLU A 319 6.13 -12.76 -2.92
C GLU A 319 6.04 -11.34 -2.35
N ARG A 320 7.19 -10.75 -2.04
CA ARG A 320 7.33 -9.33 -1.70
C ARG A 320 8.22 -8.64 -2.72
N SER A 321 7.74 -7.56 -3.32
CA SER A 321 8.50 -6.75 -4.28
C SER A 321 8.36 -5.24 -4.05
N GLY A 322 9.31 -4.44 -4.54
CA GLY A 322 9.22 -2.98 -4.56
C GLY A 322 10.36 -2.26 -3.84
N GLY A 323 10.31 -0.93 -3.84
CA GLY A 323 11.39 -0.07 -3.39
C GLY A 323 11.00 0.94 -2.33
N HIS A 324 11.97 1.26 -1.49
CA HIS A 324 11.89 2.31 -0.48
C HIS A 324 12.96 3.36 -0.75
N TYR A 325 12.53 4.60 -0.92
CA TYR A 325 13.35 5.72 -1.37
C TYR A 325 13.22 6.87 -0.36
N SER A 326 14.33 7.28 0.25
CA SER A 326 14.37 8.39 1.22
C SER A 326 15.33 9.48 0.78
N LEU A 327 14.89 10.73 0.73
CA LEU A 327 15.69 11.88 0.33
C LEU A 327 15.58 13.01 1.36
N ALA A 328 16.66 13.32 2.07
CA ALA A 328 16.79 14.56 2.82
C ALA A 328 17.65 15.55 2.02
N GLY A 329 17.25 16.81 1.95
CA GLY A 329 18.01 17.86 1.25
C GLY A 329 17.94 19.19 1.96
N ASN A 330 19.04 19.92 2.05
CA ASN A 330 19.05 21.25 2.64
C ASN A 330 19.82 22.29 1.81
N ILE A 331 19.31 23.52 1.77
CA ILE A 331 19.95 24.67 1.11
C ILE A 331 20.00 25.82 2.13
N THR A 332 21.20 26.25 2.53
CA THR A 332 21.36 27.36 3.49
C THR A 332 22.25 28.44 2.90
N GLY A 333 21.78 29.70 2.94
CA GLY A 333 22.55 30.87 2.54
C GLY A 333 22.54 31.94 3.62
N SER A 334 23.68 32.63 3.75
CA SER A 334 23.76 33.89 4.50
C SER A 334 24.71 34.84 3.76
N SER A 335 24.38 36.13 3.72
CA SER A 335 25.33 37.17 3.28
C SER A 335 26.17 37.73 4.43
N GLY A 336 25.90 37.30 5.66
CA GLY A 336 26.69 37.57 6.86
C GLY A 336 27.68 36.45 7.14
N SER A 337 28.00 36.23 8.42
CA SER A 337 29.08 35.32 8.81
C SER A 337 28.69 33.85 8.94
N THR A 338 27.40 33.52 9.03
CA THR A 338 26.97 32.19 9.50
C THR A 338 25.87 31.57 8.65
N ALA A 339 26.17 30.42 8.03
CA ALA A 339 25.21 29.54 7.38
C ALA A 339 25.44 28.11 7.91
N VAL A 340 24.41 27.52 8.53
CA VAL A 340 24.46 26.16 9.09
C VAL A 340 23.33 25.33 8.49
N GLY A 341 23.69 24.23 7.85
CA GLY A 341 22.75 23.33 7.21
C GLY A 341 23.05 21.87 7.55
N GLY A 342 22.00 21.06 7.69
CA GLY A 342 22.16 19.62 7.86
C GLY A 342 20.99 18.83 7.27
N ALA A 343 21.30 17.65 6.74
CA ALA A 343 20.33 16.69 6.22
C ALA A 343 20.60 15.32 6.84
N VAL A 344 19.53 14.62 7.24
CA VAL A 344 19.62 13.25 7.78
C VAL A 344 18.57 12.38 7.11
N GLY A 345 18.99 11.21 6.62
CA GLY A 345 18.09 10.19 6.08
C GLY A 345 18.27 8.87 6.83
N ILE A 346 17.16 8.28 7.28
CA ILE A 346 17.13 6.97 7.91
C ILE A 346 16.13 6.10 7.16
N SER A 347 16.56 4.90 6.78
CA SER A 347 15.68 3.87 6.27
C SER A 347 15.93 2.58 7.04
N ASP A 348 14.86 2.04 7.61
CA ASP A 348 14.89 0.76 8.33
C ASP A 348 13.83 -0.16 7.75
N MET A 349 14.24 -1.37 7.36
CA MET A 349 13.36 -2.35 6.73
C MET A 349 13.46 -3.71 7.41
N GLN A 350 12.31 -4.22 7.82
CA GLN A 350 12.14 -5.59 8.31
C GLN A 350 10.93 -6.19 7.61
N GLN A 351 11.16 -7.22 6.80
CA GLN A 351 10.12 -7.88 6.02
C GLN A 351 10.18 -9.37 6.30
N ARG A 352 9.01 -10.02 6.30
CA ARG A 352 8.89 -11.48 6.42
C ARG A 352 8.10 -11.98 5.21
N VAL A 353 8.63 -12.97 4.53
CA VAL A 353 7.99 -13.65 3.40
C VAL A 353 8.07 -15.14 3.66
N GLU A 354 6.92 -15.77 3.81
CA GLU A 354 6.81 -17.16 4.21
C GLU A 354 5.80 -17.88 3.32
N ALA A 355 6.27 -18.96 2.69
CA ALA A 355 5.43 -19.94 2.05
C ALA A 355 5.51 -21.21 2.89
N VAL A 356 4.39 -21.67 3.44
CA VAL A 356 4.37 -22.76 4.42
C VAL A 356 3.40 -23.87 4.02
N LEU A 357 3.85 -25.11 4.20
CA LEU A 357 3.05 -26.31 4.09
C LEU A 357 3.17 -27.05 5.43
N GLU A 358 2.12 -27.01 6.23
CA GLU A 358 2.11 -27.54 7.59
C GLU A 358 1.06 -28.63 7.72
N LYS A 359 1.41 -29.71 8.45
CA LYS A 359 0.52 -30.79 8.92
C LYS A 359 -0.48 -31.34 7.88
N GLY A 360 -0.40 -32.62 7.61
CA GLY A 360 -1.43 -33.33 6.86
C GLY A 360 -0.85 -34.33 5.89
N ARG A 361 -1.74 -34.93 5.12
CA ARG A 361 -1.39 -35.85 4.04
C ARG A 361 -1.76 -35.21 2.72
N TYR A 362 -0.81 -35.09 1.80
CA TYR A 362 -1.02 -34.46 0.49
C TYR A 362 -0.94 -35.55 -0.59
N GLU A 363 -2.04 -35.78 -1.29
CA GLU A 363 -2.12 -36.73 -2.41
C GLU A 363 -2.21 -35.92 -3.70
N LEU A 364 -1.06 -35.75 -4.35
CA LEU A 364 -0.90 -34.92 -5.55
C LEU A 364 -0.74 -35.82 -6.78
N GLY A 365 -1.42 -35.46 -7.86
CA GLY A 365 -1.24 -36.08 -9.18
C GLY A 365 0.00 -35.60 -9.92
N GLY A 366 0.47 -34.39 -9.59
CA GLY A 366 1.61 -33.71 -10.20
C GLY A 366 2.52 -33.06 -9.15
N ASP A 367 2.96 -31.83 -9.44
CA ASP A 367 4.04 -31.17 -8.71
C ASP A 367 3.55 -30.43 -7.44
N LEU A 368 4.44 -30.42 -6.44
CA LEU A 368 4.38 -29.52 -5.29
C LEU A 368 5.41 -28.40 -5.48
N THR A 369 4.96 -27.15 -5.49
CA THR A 369 5.82 -25.96 -5.54
C THR A 369 5.60 -25.09 -4.30
N LEU A 370 6.70 -24.75 -3.62
CA LEU A 370 6.71 -23.87 -2.45
C LEU A 370 7.72 -22.74 -2.68
N ASP A 371 7.22 -21.55 -3.00
CA ASP A 371 8.04 -20.39 -3.39
C ASP A 371 7.89 -19.26 -2.37
N ALA A 372 8.97 -18.87 -1.71
CA ALA A 372 9.06 -17.63 -0.94
C ALA A 372 10.11 -16.73 -1.59
N ALA A 373 9.69 -15.57 -2.10
CA ALA A 373 10.56 -14.65 -2.82
C ALA A 373 10.46 -13.23 -2.27
N GLN A 374 11.61 -12.61 -2.01
CA GLN A 374 11.70 -11.22 -1.58
C GLN A 374 12.67 -10.44 -2.46
N GLN A 375 12.17 -9.40 -3.10
CA GLN A 375 12.96 -8.43 -3.85
C GLN A 375 12.67 -7.03 -3.29
N SER A 376 13.56 -6.54 -2.43
CA SER A 376 13.42 -5.21 -1.83
C SER A 376 14.61 -4.34 -2.18
N ARG A 377 14.35 -3.05 -2.46
CA ARG A 377 15.39 -2.06 -2.72
C ARG A 377 15.29 -0.93 -1.71
N ILE A 378 16.43 -0.47 -1.18
CA ILE A 378 16.54 0.77 -0.42
C ILE A 378 17.45 1.72 -1.18
N ILE A 379 17.01 2.96 -1.33
CA ILE A 379 17.88 4.07 -1.70
C ILE A 379 17.68 5.18 -0.68
N SER A 380 18.77 5.62 -0.08
CA SER A 380 18.77 6.75 0.86
C SER A 380 19.82 7.76 0.46
N ALA A 381 19.43 9.04 0.41
CA ALA A 381 20.32 10.15 0.16
C ALA A 381 20.04 11.29 1.15
N ALA A 382 21.11 11.96 1.58
CA ALA A 382 21.08 13.18 2.37
C ALA A 382 22.05 14.18 1.72
N LEU A 383 21.58 15.37 1.36
CA LEU A 383 22.33 16.37 0.58
C LEU A 383 22.32 17.76 1.21
#